data_AF-A0A9P6LBN4-F1
#
_entry.id   AF-A0A9P6LBN4-F1
#
_cell.length_a   1.000
_cell.length_b   1.000
_cell.length_c   1.000
_cell.angle_alpha   90.00
_cell.angle_beta   90.00
_cell.angle_gamma   90.00
#
_symmetry.space_group_name_H-M   'P 1'
#
loop_
_entity.id
_entity.type
_entity.pdbx_description
1 polymer ?
#
loop_
_entity_poly.entity_id
_entity_poly.type
_entity_poly.pdbx_seq_one_letter_code
_entity_poly.pdbx_strand_id
1 'polypeptide(L)'
;MTRLVPLFFKAQAPTSDAPLSRLLKTRSADKQFVERLLDVVFSKQSLIAAKLLLPYDAQKLINKVDKALDLPAVAEIRRFRRRCFKYLYRISGHHRLLPSAYKLKPGPRRRGKPIGSGGFAEVWKGVYNGQQVAIKVLKVYETDNLQKIGKRFCREVLMWNRRPHPNILPLLGVSDEDFTMVSEWMDNGNIRQFVLTHPDVNRPSVLLGATDGLIYLHSHNLIHGDLKGANILIKSDGTSCLADFGLSTIMSTETFTFSSPTATGGTYRWMSPELLRSEGSEFPGKSVHSDRYAFGMVIYEVLTGNIPFHRVCNHCAVIKKVGEGIRPEIPVDTPPATHRSGLWAVVQRCWAQEPVKRPALCEVRRRLSVAAEMWDADLRQWGSSDDYVRVPHSTSPSEDSSDAESESDLGASTYSLLQSSLSLEVPIQPVGEVESEDDLEPPDYVYANPRS
;
A
#
# COMPACT_ATOMS: atom_id res chain seq x y z
N MET A 1 -9.86 28.55 52.65
CA MET A 1 -8.73 27.66 53.01
C MET A 1 -8.17 27.06 51.73
N THR A 2 -7.16 27.71 51.15
CA THR A 2 -5.70 27.40 51.23
C THR A 2 -5.30 26.40 50.12
N ARG A 3 -4.91 26.93 48.96
CA ARG A 3 -3.50 26.98 48.45
C ARG A 3 -2.89 25.59 48.25
N LEU A 4 -2.50 25.31 47.00
CA LEU A 4 -1.12 24.98 46.63
C LEU A 4 -0.96 25.07 45.10
N VAL A 5 -0.15 26.05 44.68
CA VAL A 5 0.56 26.16 43.39
C VAL A 5 2.03 26.39 43.83
N PRO A 6 3.10 26.06 43.08
CA PRO A 6 3.33 25.07 42.00
C PRO A 6 4.61 24.21 42.23
N LEU A 7 4.75 23.04 41.59
CA LEU A 7 6.07 22.40 41.44
C LEU A 7 6.30 21.83 40.02
N PHE A 8 7.21 22.52 39.32
CA PHE A 8 8.12 22.05 38.27
C PHE A 8 7.57 21.30 37.04
N PHE A 9 7.27 22.06 35.97
CA PHE A 9 8.18 22.19 34.81
C PHE A 9 7.77 23.45 34.03
N LYS A 10 8.27 24.63 34.45
CA LYS A 10 8.58 25.66 33.45
C LYS A 10 9.75 25.08 32.66
N ALA A 11 9.46 24.38 31.56
CA ALA A 11 10.46 24.23 30.53
C ALA A 11 10.75 25.65 30.03
N GLN A 12 11.82 26.26 30.55
CA GLN A 12 12.46 27.37 29.88
C GLN A 12 12.63 26.93 28.43
N ALA A 13 12.07 27.70 27.49
CA ALA A 13 12.45 27.58 26.09
C ALA A 13 13.98 27.56 26.06
N PRO A 14 14.62 26.61 25.36
CA PRO A 14 16.07 26.58 25.31
C PRO A 14 16.54 27.93 24.79
N THR A 15 17.16 28.70 25.68
CA THR A 15 17.78 29.98 25.39
C THR A 15 18.82 29.74 24.30
N SER A 16 18.57 30.36 23.15
CA SER A 16 19.47 30.50 21.99
C SER A 16 20.11 29.21 21.43
N ASP A 17 19.33 28.34 20.78
CA ASP A 17 19.90 27.70 19.58
C ASP A 17 19.89 28.78 18.48
N ALA A 18 20.98 29.56 18.41
CA ALA A 18 21.12 30.68 17.50
C ALA A 18 20.81 30.28 16.04
N PRO A 19 21.24 29.11 15.53
CA PRO A 19 20.88 28.65 14.18
C PRO A 19 19.37 28.50 13.96
N LEU A 20 18.68 27.77 14.84
CA LEU A 20 17.24 27.50 14.69
C LEU A 20 16.41 28.79 14.82
N SER A 21 16.75 29.61 15.80
CA SER A 21 16.09 30.91 16.02
C SER A 21 16.32 31.87 14.85
N ARG A 22 17.54 31.91 14.30
CA ARG A 22 17.87 32.70 13.10
C ARG A 22 17.10 32.21 11.87
N LEU A 23 17.02 30.89 11.67
CA LEU A 23 16.26 30.30 10.55
C LEU A 23 14.76 30.61 10.64
N LEU A 24 14.17 30.53 11.84
CA LEU A 24 12.76 30.88 12.06
C LEU A 24 12.45 32.35 11.79
N LYS A 25 13.40 33.26 12.00
CA LYS A 25 13.26 34.70 11.72
C LYS A 25 13.50 35.07 10.25
N THR A 26 14.19 34.24 9.47
CA THR A 26 14.49 34.53 8.04
C THR A 26 13.21 34.63 7.20
N ARG A 27 13.07 35.71 6.41
CA ARG A 27 11.85 35.97 5.59
C ARG A 27 12.01 35.55 4.12
N SER A 28 13.19 35.74 3.54
CA SER A 28 13.54 35.40 2.15
C SER A 28 14.17 34.01 2.04
N ALA A 29 13.90 33.29 0.94
CA ALA A 29 14.57 32.03 0.61
C ALA A 29 15.84 32.29 -0.23
N ASP A 30 16.75 33.10 0.32
CA ASP A 30 17.99 33.53 -0.33
C ASP A 30 19.20 32.65 0.10
N LYS A 31 20.41 33.04 -0.32
CA LYS A 31 21.66 32.35 0.05
C LYS A 31 21.82 32.22 1.57
N GLN A 32 21.47 33.25 2.34
CA GLN A 32 21.57 33.21 3.81
C GLN A 32 20.58 32.22 4.42
N PHE A 33 19.39 32.06 3.82
CA PHE A 33 18.46 31.02 4.24
C PHE A 33 19.05 29.62 4.07
N VAL A 34 19.68 29.34 2.93
CA VAL A 34 20.29 28.04 2.63
C VAL A 34 21.43 27.72 3.60
N GLU A 35 22.29 28.69 3.90
CA GLU A 35 23.38 28.56 4.88
C GLU A 35 22.83 28.26 6.28
N ARG A 36 21.83 29.03 6.75
CA ARG A 36 21.19 28.78 8.05
C ARG A 36 20.47 27.44 8.09
N LEU A 37 19.89 27.02 6.98
CA LEU A 37 19.25 25.72 6.88
C LEU A 37 20.31 24.63 7.07
N LEU A 38 21.46 24.69 6.40
CA LEU A 38 22.57 23.74 6.57
C LEU A 38 22.95 23.57 8.05
N ASP A 39 23.14 24.68 8.78
CA ASP A 39 23.47 24.64 10.21
C ASP A 39 22.44 23.85 11.03
N VAL A 40 21.15 24.04 10.71
CA VAL A 40 20.04 23.39 11.40
C VAL A 40 19.92 21.91 11.03
N VAL A 41 19.96 21.56 9.74
CA VAL A 41 19.65 20.18 9.30
C VAL A 41 20.76 19.18 9.64
N PHE A 42 21.99 19.66 9.76
CA PHE A 42 23.15 18.84 10.08
C PHE A 42 23.44 18.77 11.58
N SER A 43 22.86 19.66 12.39
CA SER A 43 23.03 19.69 13.84
C SER A 43 22.09 18.71 14.57
N LYS A 44 22.68 17.79 15.35
CA LYS A 44 21.90 16.95 16.29
C LYS A 44 21.21 17.81 17.35
N GLN A 45 21.87 18.87 17.82
CA GLN A 45 21.34 19.77 18.84
C GLN A 45 20.11 20.52 18.31
N SER A 46 20.15 21.01 17.07
CA SER A 46 19.02 21.68 16.45
C SER A 46 17.84 20.74 16.18
N LEU A 47 18.08 19.44 15.97
CA LEU A 47 16.98 18.46 15.92
C LEU A 47 16.35 18.24 17.31
N ILE A 48 17.13 18.22 18.39
CA ILE A 48 16.62 18.12 19.75
C ILE A 48 15.82 19.38 20.09
N ALA A 49 16.37 20.57 19.83
CA ALA A 49 15.69 21.84 20.05
C ALA A 49 14.40 21.94 19.23
N ALA A 50 14.42 21.51 17.95
CA ALA A 50 13.22 21.50 17.11
C ALA A 50 12.10 20.61 17.63
N LYS A 51 12.42 19.52 18.35
CA LYS A 51 11.42 18.66 19.00
C LYS A 51 10.78 19.32 20.22
N LEU A 52 11.48 20.25 20.88
CA LEU A 52 10.99 20.99 22.04
C LEU A 52 10.19 22.26 21.67
N LEU A 53 10.05 22.57 20.37
CA LEU A 53 9.28 23.72 19.91
C LEU A 53 7.80 23.57 20.26
N LEU A 54 7.16 24.70 20.56
CA LEU A 54 5.70 24.77 20.62
C LEU A 54 5.08 24.53 19.23
N PRO A 55 3.83 24.04 19.13
CA PRO A 55 3.21 23.65 17.87
C PRO A 55 3.26 24.73 16.77
N TYR A 56 3.09 26.00 17.14
CA TYR A 56 3.12 27.13 16.21
C TYR A 56 4.51 27.31 15.56
N ASP A 57 5.58 27.26 16.34
CA ASP A 57 6.95 27.40 15.83
C ASP A 57 7.40 26.13 15.09
N ALA A 58 6.96 24.96 15.54
CA ALA A 58 7.16 23.70 14.85
C ALA A 58 6.54 23.74 13.43
N GLN A 59 5.30 24.23 13.30
CA GLN A 59 4.63 24.38 12.01
C GLN A 59 5.40 25.33 11.08
N LYS A 60 5.89 26.47 11.61
CA LYS A 60 6.74 27.40 10.84
C LYS A 60 8.01 26.73 10.32
N LEU A 61 8.70 25.96 11.18
CA LEU A 61 9.89 25.23 10.79
C LEU A 61 9.58 24.19 9.70
N ILE A 62 8.54 23.38 9.90
CA ILE A 62 8.08 22.36 8.94
C ILE A 62 7.82 22.99 7.58
N ASN A 63 7.03 24.06 7.53
CA ASN A 63 6.74 24.78 6.28
C ASN A 63 7.99 25.32 5.59
N LYS A 64 8.97 25.82 6.35
CA LYS A 64 10.23 26.33 5.79
C LYS A 64 11.09 25.22 5.22
N VAL A 65 11.24 24.11 5.94
CA VAL A 65 12.05 22.97 5.48
C VAL A 65 11.41 22.31 4.27
N ASP A 66 10.08 22.19 4.23
CA ASP A 66 9.33 21.68 3.09
C ASP A 66 9.55 22.54 1.84
N LYS A 67 9.29 23.86 1.93
CA LYS A 67 9.57 24.81 0.83
C LYS A 67 11.04 24.80 0.37
N ALA A 68 11.96 24.57 1.30
CA ALA A 68 13.38 24.51 0.96
C ALA A 68 13.73 23.32 0.04
N LEU A 69 12.95 22.24 0.06
CA LEU A 69 13.20 21.07 -0.79
C LEU A 69 13.05 21.40 -2.28
N ASP A 70 12.35 22.46 -2.63
CA ASP A 70 12.11 22.88 -4.01
C ASP A 70 13.10 23.97 -4.49
N LEU A 71 13.93 24.51 -3.60
CA LEU A 71 14.98 25.46 -3.98
C LEU A 71 16.05 24.77 -4.84
N PRO A 72 16.47 25.33 -5.99
CA PRO A 72 17.48 24.72 -6.87
C PRO A 72 18.75 24.30 -6.13
N ALA A 73 19.27 25.18 -5.27
CA ALA A 73 20.46 24.93 -4.45
C ALA A 73 20.34 23.71 -3.51
N VAL A 74 19.13 23.36 -3.09
CA VAL A 74 18.86 22.16 -2.27
C VAL A 74 18.54 20.98 -3.17
N ALA A 75 17.77 21.20 -4.23
CA ALA A 75 17.25 20.18 -5.11
C ALA A 75 18.35 19.44 -5.90
N GLU A 76 19.41 20.14 -6.30
CA GLU A 76 20.55 19.59 -7.06
C GLU A 76 21.50 18.78 -6.18
N ILE A 77 21.70 19.19 -4.92
CA ILE A 77 22.62 18.52 -4.01
C ILE A 77 21.93 17.34 -3.31
N ARG A 78 22.00 16.15 -3.92
CA ARG A 78 21.32 14.92 -3.43
C ARG A 78 21.52 14.64 -1.93
N ARG A 79 22.74 14.79 -1.41
CA ARG A 79 23.04 14.55 0.02
C ARG A 79 22.33 15.57 0.92
N PHE A 80 22.30 16.83 0.52
CA PHE A 80 21.65 17.90 1.27
C PHE A 80 20.13 17.75 1.25
N ARG A 81 19.53 17.56 0.07
CA ARG A 81 18.09 17.26 -0.07
C ARG A 81 17.65 16.10 0.82
N ARG A 82 18.43 15.02 0.84
CA ARG A 82 18.16 13.82 1.68
C ARG A 82 18.17 14.16 3.17
N ARG A 83 19.07 15.04 3.62
CA ARG A 83 19.13 15.51 5.00
C ARG A 83 17.93 16.40 5.34
N CYS A 84 17.58 17.36 4.48
CA CYS A 84 16.39 18.20 4.64
C CYS A 84 15.14 17.35 4.79
N PHE A 85 14.94 16.40 3.89
CA PHE A 85 13.80 15.49 3.94
C PHE A 85 13.80 14.63 5.21
N LYS A 86 14.94 14.06 5.60
CA LYS A 86 15.04 13.26 6.84
C LYS A 86 14.75 14.09 8.08
N TYR A 87 15.14 15.36 8.08
CA TYR A 87 14.85 16.29 9.16
C TYR A 87 13.36 16.61 9.21
N LEU A 88 12.77 17.03 8.08
CA LEU A 88 11.32 17.24 7.90
C LEU A 88 10.51 16.04 8.39
N TYR A 89 10.87 14.85 7.93
CA TYR A 89 10.27 13.58 8.32
C TYR A 89 10.31 13.34 9.84
N ARG A 90 11.42 13.67 10.50
CA ARG A 90 11.60 13.48 11.94
C ARG A 90 10.81 14.48 12.77
N ILE A 91 10.81 15.76 12.39
CA ILE A 91 10.08 16.81 13.12
C ILE A 91 8.57 16.68 12.90
N SER A 92 8.13 16.39 11.68
CA SER A 92 6.71 16.21 11.34
C SER A 92 6.11 15.04 12.10
N GLY A 93 6.81 13.89 12.13
CA GLY A 93 6.37 12.75 12.91
C GLY A 93 6.46 12.92 14.43
N HIS A 94 7.29 13.85 14.94
CA HIS A 94 7.35 14.13 16.38
C HIS A 94 6.20 15.04 16.82
N HIS A 95 5.96 16.11 16.06
CA HIS A 95 4.90 17.08 16.34
C HIS A 95 3.51 16.63 15.85
N ARG A 96 3.47 15.60 14.98
CA ARG A 96 2.27 15.14 14.25
C ARG A 96 1.66 16.27 13.41
N LEU A 97 2.54 17.03 12.77
CA LEU A 97 2.20 18.15 11.91
C LEU A 97 2.74 17.86 10.51
N LEU A 98 1.94 18.19 9.50
CA LEU A 98 2.34 18.16 8.10
C LEU A 98 2.62 19.57 7.59
N PRO A 99 3.38 19.72 6.49
CA PRO A 99 3.45 21.00 5.80
C PRO A 99 2.04 21.52 5.51
N SER A 100 1.77 22.75 5.91
CA SER A 100 0.43 23.34 5.80
C SER A 100 -0.07 23.44 4.35
N ALA A 101 0.84 23.44 3.38
CA ALA A 101 0.52 23.41 1.95
C ALA A 101 -0.19 22.12 1.51
N TYR A 102 -0.07 21.04 2.29
CA TYR A 102 -0.68 19.75 1.93
C TYR A 102 -2.15 19.69 2.34
N LYS A 103 -2.62 20.65 3.13
CA LYS A 103 -3.98 20.69 3.65
C LYS A 103 -4.94 21.23 2.59
N LEU A 104 -5.93 20.43 2.23
CA LEU A 104 -6.96 20.81 1.27
C LEU A 104 -8.01 21.70 1.95
N LYS A 105 -8.30 22.87 1.36
CA LYS A 105 -9.24 23.85 1.90
C LYS A 105 -10.12 24.45 0.80
N PRO A 106 -11.46 24.29 0.88
CA PRO A 106 -12.18 23.40 1.79
C PRO A 106 -11.81 21.92 1.55
N GLY A 107 -12.02 21.03 2.52
CA GLY A 107 -11.77 19.60 2.33
C GLY A 107 -12.64 18.95 1.23
N PRO A 108 -12.31 17.72 0.79
CA PRO A 108 -13.10 16.99 -0.20
C PRO A 108 -14.48 16.59 0.37
N ARG A 109 -15.48 16.44 -0.50
CA ARG A 109 -16.82 15.95 -0.13
C ARG A 109 -16.96 14.46 -0.46
N ARG A 110 -17.24 13.62 0.54
CA ARG A 110 -17.52 12.18 0.35
C ARG A 110 -18.85 11.98 -0.39
N ARG A 111 -18.98 10.85 -1.10
CA ARG A 111 -20.21 10.43 -1.77
C ARG A 111 -20.55 8.98 -1.40
N GLY A 112 -21.80 8.73 -1.07
CA GLY A 112 -22.33 7.38 -0.87
C GLY A 112 -21.72 6.65 0.33
N LYS A 113 -21.58 5.32 0.20
CA LYS A 113 -20.95 4.41 1.16
C LYS A 113 -19.47 4.19 0.81
N PRO A 114 -18.62 3.70 1.73
CA PRO A 114 -17.24 3.35 1.40
C PRO A 114 -17.22 2.28 0.31
N ILE A 115 -16.34 2.46 -0.68
CA ILE A 115 -16.18 1.53 -1.81
C ILE A 115 -15.29 0.34 -1.45
N GLY A 116 -14.50 0.48 -0.39
CA GLY A 116 -13.66 -0.57 0.15
C GLY A 116 -13.41 -0.29 1.63
N SER A 117 -13.56 -1.32 2.45
CA SER A 117 -13.32 -1.26 3.89
C SER A 117 -12.35 -2.37 4.24
N GLY A 118 -11.07 -2.02 4.42
CA GLY A 118 -10.03 -2.95 4.87
C GLY A 118 -9.91 -2.97 6.39
N GLY A 119 -8.99 -3.78 6.92
CA GLY A 119 -8.69 -3.81 8.36
C GLY A 119 -8.16 -2.50 8.93
N PHE A 120 -7.63 -1.62 8.07
CA PHE A 120 -6.84 -0.45 8.49
C PHE A 120 -7.35 0.88 7.98
N ALA A 121 -8.15 0.86 6.92
CA ALA A 121 -8.61 2.07 6.27
C ALA A 121 -9.91 1.81 5.53
N GLU A 122 -10.66 2.88 5.32
CA GLU A 122 -11.78 2.93 4.40
C GLU A 122 -11.43 3.83 3.23
N VAL A 123 -11.85 3.43 2.04
CA VAL A 123 -11.73 4.25 0.85
C VAL A 123 -13.12 4.67 0.42
N TRP A 124 -13.28 5.98 0.21
CA TRP A 124 -14.51 6.61 -0.21
C TRP A 124 -14.29 7.27 -1.57
N LYS A 125 -15.32 7.26 -2.40
CA LYS A 125 -15.36 8.14 -3.58
C LYS A 125 -15.81 9.53 -3.15
N GLY A 126 -15.26 10.57 -3.74
CA GLY A 126 -15.61 11.95 -3.41
C GLY A 126 -15.36 12.93 -4.53
N VAL A 127 -15.56 14.22 -4.22
CA VAL A 127 -15.28 15.33 -5.13
C VAL A 127 -14.49 16.42 -4.41
N TYR A 128 -13.46 16.92 -5.09
CA TYR A 128 -12.65 18.05 -4.67
C TYR A 128 -12.39 18.96 -5.87
N ASN A 129 -12.66 20.27 -5.74
CA ASN A 129 -12.54 21.24 -6.84
C ASN A 129 -13.18 20.81 -8.17
N GLY A 130 -14.34 20.14 -8.11
CA GLY A 130 -15.06 19.63 -9.28
C GLY A 130 -14.52 18.32 -9.87
N GLN A 131 -13.39 17.80 -9.38
CA GLN A 131 -12.78 16.56 -9.84
C GLN A 131 -13.14 15.39 -8.91
N GLN A 132 -13.25 14.19 -9.48
CA GLN A 132 -13.43 12.97 -8.71
C GLN A 132 -12.14 12.62 -7.96
N VAL A 133 -12.28 12.24 -6.68
CA VAL A 133 -11.15 11.88 -5.82
C VAL A 133 -11.42 10.60 -5.05
N ALA A 134 -10.35 9.90 -4.67
CA ALA A 134 -10.40 8.86 -3.66
C ALA A 134 -10.00 9.47 -2.30
N ILE A 135 -10.82 9.20 -1.28
CA ILE A 135 -10.64 9.69 0.09
C ILE A 135 -10.36 8.47 0.96
N LYS A 136 -9.12 8.33 1.41
CA LYS A 136 -8.67 7.23 2.26
C LYS A 136 -8.60 7.68 3.70
N VAL A 137 -9.36 7.02 4.55
CA VAL A 137 -9.53 7.35 5.97
C VAL A 137 -8.94 6.22 6.79
N LEU A 138 -7.90 6.48 7.58
CA LEU A 138 -7.37 5.45 8.47
C LEU A 138 -8.37 5.16 9.58
N LYS A 139 -8.61 3.87 9.86
CA LYS A 139 -9.42 3.44 11.00
C LYS A 139 -8.61 3.60 12.27
N VAL A 140 -9.27 4.14 13.30
CA VAL A 140 -8.70 4.32 14.63
C VAL A 140 -9.61 3.61 15.61
N TYR A 141 -9.05 2.65 16.35
CA TYR A 141 -9.76 1.87 17.36
C TYR A 141 -9.43 2.39 18.76
N GLU A 142 -10.28 2.10 19.74
CA GLU A 142 -10.08 2.58 21.12
C GLU A 142 -8.76 2.11 21.75
N THR A 143 -8.30 0.91 21.36
CA THR A 143 -7.03 0.34 21.82
C THR A 143 -5.80 0.99 21.16
N ASP A 144 -5.99 1.85 20.16
CA ASP A 144 -4.88 2.37 19.38
C ASP A 144 -4.15 3.51 20.08
N ASN A 145 -2.82 3.50 19.92
CA ASN A 145 -1.98 4.61 20.35
C ASN A 145 -2.02 5.74 19.29
N LEU A 146 -2.84 6.77 19.53
CA LEU A 146 -2.97 7.95 18.67
C LEU A 146 -1.63 8.66 18.36
N GLN A 147 -0.66 8.64 19.28
CA GLN A 147 0.67 9.21 19.03
C GLN A 147 1.42 8.42 17.96
N LYS A 148 1.36 7.08 18.04
CA LYS A 148 1.93 6.22 17.02
C LYS A 148 1.21 6.41 15.69
N ILE A 149 -0.13 6.40 15.67
CA ILE A 149 -0.91 6.62 14.44
C ILE A 149 -0.57 7.96 13.78
N GLY A 150 -0.61 9.08 14.51
CA GLY A 150 -0.32 10.39 13.91
C GLY A 150 1.11 10.50 13.38
N LYS A 151 2.08 9.90 14.07
CA LYS A 151 3.45 9.78 13.57
C LYS A 151 3.52 8.94 12.30
N ARG A 152 2.79 7.83 12.23
CA ARG A 152 2.73 6.94 11.05
C ARG A 152 2.09 7.66 9.87
N PHE A 153 0.96 8.33 10.09
CA PHE A 153 0.25 9.12 9.09
C PHE A 153 1.12 10.22 8.48
N CYS A 154 1.80 11.03 9.33
CA CYS A 154 2.68 12.09 8.83
C CYS A 154 3.81 11.54 7.95
N ARG A 155 4.33 10.36 8.31
CA ARG A 155 5.38 9.70 7.53
C ARG A 155 4.84 9.26 6.18
N GLU A 156 3.70 8.59 6.14
CA GLU A 156 3.06 8.14 4.90
C GLU A 156 2.85 9.30 3.93
N VAL A 157 2.22 10.38 4.39
CA VAL A 157 1.94 11.56 3.57
C VAL A 157 3.23 12.20 3.02
N LEU A 158 4.26 12.34 3.85
CA LEU A 158 5.55 12.90 3.40
C LEU A 158 6.28 11.98 2.41
N MET A 159 6.15 10.66 2.55
CA MET A 159 6.74 9.69 1.63
C MET A 159 5.99 9.66 0.29
N TRP A 160 4.66 9.80 0.35
CA TRP A 160 3.79 9.79 -0.83
C TRP A 160 3.91 11.09 -1.62
N ASN A 161 3.91 12.25 -0.95
CA ASN A 161 4.06 13.57 -1.59
C ASN A 161 5.49 13.88 -2.09
N ARG A 162 6.31 12.85 -2.34
CA ARG A 162 7.61 13.05 -3.01
C ARG A 162 7.37 13.41 -4.48
N ARG A 163 8.46 13.61 -5.22
CA ARG A 163 8.38 14.09 -6.62
C ARG A 163 7.37 13.27 -7.43
N PRO A 164 6.54 13.92 -8.25
CA PRO A 164 5.55 13.24 -9.07
C PRO A 164 6.26 12.29 -10.05
N HIS A 165 5.63 11.15 -10.29
CA HIS A 165 6.05 10.19 -11.29
C HIS A 165 4.78 9.66 -11.98
N PRO A 166 4.76 9.50 -13.31
CA PRO A 166 3.53 9.15 -14.05
C PRO A 166 2.88 7.83 -13.58
N ASN A 167 3.68 6.91 -13.05
CA ASN A 167 3.25 5.59 -12.55
C ASN A 167 3.22 5.47 -11.02
N ILE A 168 3.14 6.58 -10.29
CA ILE A 168 2.85 6.60 -8.86
C ILE A 168 1.55 7.37 -8.69
N LEU A 169 0.59 6.80 -7.93
CA LEU A 169 -0.70 7.43 -7.67
C LEU A 169 -0.47 8.84 -7.10
N PRO A 170 -1.03 9.92 -7.69
CA PRO A 170 -0.83 11.26 -7.16
C PRO A 170 -1.59 11.46 -5.84
N LEU A 171 -0.88 11.96 -4.81
CA LEU A 171 -1.51 12.49 -3.61
C LEU A 171 -1.87 13.95 -3.87
N LEU A 172 -3.14 14.30 -3.68
CA LEU A 172 -3.62 15.68 -3.77
C LEU A 172 -3.38 16.44 -2.47
N GLY A 173 -3.56 15.75 -1.33
CA GLY A 173 -3.30 16.32 -0.01
C GLY A 173 -3.97 15.55 1.12
N VAL A 174 -4.19 16.24 2.23
CA VAL A 174 -4.89 15.74 3.41
C VAL A 174 -6.11 16.60 3.75
N SER A 175 -7.15 15.97 4.28
CA SER A 175 -8.38 16.66 4.70
C SER A 175 -8.21 17.36 6.06
N ASP A 176 -9.20 18.17 6.44
CA ASP A 176 -9.42 18.63 7.82
C ASP A 176 -9.76 17.48 8.78
N GLU A 177 -10.38 16.42 8.25
CA GLU A 177 -10.68 15.20 9.00
C GLU A 177 -9.40 14.45 9.36
N ASP A 178 -9.32 13.98 10.61
CA ASP A 178 -8.15 13.27 11.11
C ASP A 178 -7.81 12.05 10.24
N PHE A 179 -6.51 11.87 10.01
CA PHE A 179 -5.91 10.74 9.29
C PHE A 179 -6.52 10.45 7.91
N THR A 180 -6.95 11.51 7.21
CA THR A 180 -7.59 11.40 5.90
C THR A 180 -6.69 11.89 4.78
N MET A 181 -6.38 11.00 3.83
CA MET A 181 -5.60 11.24 2.62
C MET A 181 -6.51 11.34 1.40
N VAL A 182 -6.13 12.18 0.45
CA VAL A 182 -6.92 12.44 -0.76
C VAL A 182 -6.04 12.28 -1.97
N SER A 183 -6.39 11.38 -2.87
CA SER A 183 -5.68 11.12 -4.13
C SER A 183 -6.62 11.29 -5.32
N GLU A 184 -6.04 11.31 -6.50
CA GLU A 184 -6.82 11.19 -7.73
C GLU A 184 -7.66 9.90 -7.73
N TRP A 185 -8.86 9.99 -8.29
CA TRP A 185 -9.69 8.84 -8.57
C TRP A 185 -9.19 8.12 -9.83
N MET A 186 -9.15 6.79 -9.79
CA MET A 186 -8.68 5.95 -10.90
C MET A 186 -9.88 5.19 -11.49
N ASP A 187 -10.39 5.67 -12.64
CA ASP A 187 -11.66 5.20 -13.23
C ASP A 187 -11.67 3.71 -13.58
N ASN A 188 -10.52 3.19 -14.00
CA ASN A 188 -10.37 1.79 -14.41
C ASN A 188 -10.05 0.84 -13.23
N GLY A 189 -10.14 1.34 -11.99
CA GLY A 189 -9.96 0.55 -10.78
C GLY A 189 -8.54 0.00 -10.64
N ASN A 190 -8.42 -1.23 -10.10
CA ASN A 190 -7.14 -1.91 -9.95
C ASN A 190 -6.83 -2.83 -11.14
N ILE A 191 -5.54 -3.12 -11.36
CA ILE A 191 -5.06 -3.89 -12.52
C ILE A 191 -5.67 -5.28 -12.60
N ARG A 192 -5.98 -5.91 -11.46
CA ARG A 192 -6.58 -7.26 -11.41
C ARG A 192 -7.98 -7.22 -12.02
N GLN A 193 -8.82 -6.29 -11.59
CA GLN A 193 -10.16 -6.14 -12.16
C GLN A 193 -10.11 -5.67 -13.62
N PHE A 194 -9.16 -4.78 -13.92
CA PHE A 194 -9.01 -4.20 -15.26
C PHE A 194 -8.73 -5.27 -16.33
N VAL A 195 -7.78 -6.18 -16.10
CA VAL A 195 -7.44 -7.22 -17.09
C VAL A 195 -8.50 -8.33 -17.23
N LEU A 196 -9.37 -8.49 -16.22
CA LEU A 196 -10.52 -9.39 -16.30
C LEU A 196 -11.69 -8.79 -17.09
N THR A 197 -11.86 -7.47 -17.01
CA THR A 197 -12.91 -6.74 -17.73
C THR A 197 -12.50 -6.34 -19.15
N HIS A 198 -11.20 -6.35 -19.44
CA HIS A 198 -10.61 -6.07 -20.75
C HIS A 198 -9.75 -7.25 -21.19
N PRO A 199 -10.36 -8.39 -21.60
CA PRO A 199 -9.61 -9.62 -21.89
C PRO A 199 -8.56 -9.45 -23.00
N ASP A 200 -8.82 -8.57 -23.97
CA ASP A 200 -7.94 -8.29 -25.11
C ASP A 200 -6.82 -7.29 -24.80
N VAL A 201 -6.78 -6.73 -23.58
CA VAL A 201 -5.75 -5.76 -23.22
C VAL A 201 -4.36 -6.37 -23.30
N ASN A 202 -3.39 -5.60 -23.81
CA ASN A 202 -1.99 -5.98 -23.80
C ASN A 202 -1.45 -6.00 -22.37
N ARG A 203 -1.62 -7.15 -21.69
CA ARG A 203 -1.30 -7.32 -20.26
C ARG A 203 0.17 -7.01 -19.94
N PRO A 204 1.17 -7.43 -20.74
CA PRO A 204 2.56 -7.00 -20.54
C PRO A 204 2.74 -5.49 -20.64
N SER A 205 2.06 -4.81 -21.57
CA SER A 205 2.12 -3.35 -21.72
C SER A 205 1.60 -2.63 -20.47
N VAL A 206 0.47 -3.07 -19.91
CA VAL A 206 -0.09 -2.49 -18.68
C VAL A 206 0.89 -2.66 -17.49
N LEU A 207 1.66 -3.75 -17.43
CA LEU A 207 2.68 -3.99 -16.40
C LEU A 207 3.92 -3.10 -16.53
N LEU A 208 4.20 -2.50 -17.71
CA LEU A 208 5.37 -1.64 -17.90
C LEU A 208 5.31 -0.40 -16.99
N GLY A 209 4.15 0.24 -16.90
CA GLY A 209 3.96 1.40 -16.02
C GLY A 209 4.25 1.07 -14.55
N ALA A 210 3.67 -0.02 -14.04
CA ALA A 210 3.93 -0.50 -12.68
C ALA A 210 5.43 -0.82 -12.45
N THR A 211 6.10 -1.37 -13.47
CA THR A 211 7.55 -1.63 -13.42
C THR A 211 8.34 -0.33 -13.30
N ASP A 212 8.00 0.68 -14.10
CA ASP A 212 8.66 1.99 -14.10
C ASP A 212 8.43 2.72 -12.77
N GLY A 213 7.22 2.64 -12.22
CA GLY A 213 6.90 3.13 -10.87
C GLY A 213 7.76 2.44 -9.79
N LEU A 214 7.95 1.12 -9.89
CA LEU A 214 8.74 0.38 -8.90
C LEU A 214 10.25 0.69 -9.01
N ILE A 215 10.76 0.84 -10.24
CA ILE A 215 12.12 1.33 -10.51
C ILE A 215 12.32 2.72 -9.90
N TYR A 216 11.34 3.61 -10.07
CA TYR A 216 11.35 4.94 -9.48
C TYR A 216 11.44 4.87 -7.96
N LEU A 217 10.60 4.07 -7.29
CA LEU A 217 10.66 3.87 -5.84
C LEU A 217 12.05 3.38 -5.40
N HIS A 218 12.58 2.33 -6.03
CA HIS A 218 13.87 1.72 -5.65
C HIS A 218 15.04 2.68 -5.85
N SER A 219 15.05 3.46 -6.93
CA SER A 219 16.07 4.50 -7.18
C SER A 219 16.08 5.61 -6.11
N HIS A 220 14.94 5.81 -5.43
CA HIS A 220 14.78 6.74 -4.32
C HIS A 220 14.93 6.09 -2.94
N ASN A 221 15.43 4.84 -2.90
CA ASN A 221 15.59 4.01 -1.70
C ASN A 221 14.26 3.79 -0.96
N LEU A 222 13.18 3.67 -1.73
CA LEU A 222 11.85 3.35 -1.24
C LEU A 222 11.50 1.92 -1.58
N ILE A 223 10.91 1.24 -0.63
CA ILE A 223 10.46 -0.13 -0.75
C ILE A 223 8.94 -0.08 -0.62
N HIS A 224 8.25 -0.71 -1.57
CA HIS A 224 6.79 -0.76 -1.60
C HIS A 224 6.27 -1.59 -0.42
N GLY A 225 6.72 -2.85 -0.35
CA GLY A 225 6.53 -3.78 0.77
C GLY A 225 5.14 -4.42 0.94
N ASP A 226 4.12 -3.99 0.19
CA ASP A 226 2.81 -4.67 0.04
C ASP A 226 2.37 -4.67 -1.43
N LEU A 227 3.23 -5.17 -2.32
CA LEU A 227 2.93 -5.16 -3.76
C LEU A 227 2.02 -6.35 -4.12
N LYS A 228 0.88 -6.05 -4.74
CA LYS A 228 -0.14 -6.99 -5.23
C LYS A 228 -0.99 -6.29 -6.30
N GLY A 229 -1.72 -7.02 -7.14
CA GLY A 229 -2.55 -6.41 -8.20
C GLY A 229 -3.56 -5.40 -7.66
N ALA A 230 -4.13 -5.64 -6.47
CA ALA A 230 -5.05 -4.71 -5.83
C ALA A 230 -4.45 -3.32 -5.52
N ASN A 231 -3.12 -3.21 -5.41
CA ASN A 231 -2.40 -1.96 -5.10
C ASN A 231 -1.80 -1.30 -6.35
N ILE A 232 -2.18 -1.76 -7.56
CA ILE A 232 -1.81 -1.14 -8.83
C ILE A 232 -3.11 -0.64 -9.46
N LEU A 233 -3.26 0.68 -9.54
CA LEU A 233 -4.45 1.31 -10.09
C LEU A 233 -4.23 1.71 -11.54
N ILE A 234 -5.31 1.76 -12.33
CA ILE A 234 -5.28 2.07 -13.76
C ILE A 234 -5.99 3.41 -14.00
N LYS A 235 -5.28 4.34 -14.64
CA LYS A 235 -5.81 5.63 -15.10
C LYS A 235 -6.79 5.43 -16.24
N SER A 236 -7.58 6.46 -16.55
CA SER A 236 -8.50 6.47 -17.70
C SER A 236 -7.82 6.20 -19.04
N ASP A 237 -6.57 6.61 -19.20
CA ASP A 237 -5.73 6.36 -20.39
C ASP A 237 -5.09 4.96 -20.45
N GLY A 238 -5.37 4.09 -19.47
CA GLY A 238 -4.79 2.74 -19.36
C GLY A 238 -3.43 2.69 -18.66
N THR A 239 -2.86 3.83 -18.25
CA THR A 239 -1.58 3.88 -17.55
C THR A 239 -1.70 3.30 -16.13
N SER A 240 -0.82 2.37 -15.78
CA SER A 240 -0.76 1.81 -14.43
C SER A 240 0.05 2.66 -13.45
N CYS A 241 -0.45 2.75 -12.22
CA CYS A 241 0.12 3.53 -11.12
C CYS A 241 0.20 2.68 -9.85
N LEU A 242 1.35 2.72 -9.16
CA LEU A 242 1.47 2.11 -7.84
C LEU A 242 0.75 2.97 -6.79
N ALA A 243 -0.06 2.32 -5.96
CA ALA A 243 -0.73 2.91 -4.81
C ALA A 243 -0.26 2.23 -3.51
N ASP A 244 -0.61 2.80 -2.36
CA ASP A 244 -0.44 2.13 -1.06
C ASP A 244 1.00 1.72 -0.68
N PHE A 245 1.99 2.36 -1.31
CA PHE A 245 3.40 2.17 -0.98
C PHE A 245 3.76 2.81 0.38
N GLY A 246 4.55 2.12 1.19
CA GLY A 246 5.00 2.63 2.48
C GLY A 246 4.06 2.37 3.67
N LEU A 247 2.84 1.89 3.46
CA LEU A 247 1.94 1.41 4.52
C LEU A 247 2.55 0.23 5.28
N SER A 248 3.16 -0.67 4.55
CA SER A 248 3.54 -1.99 5.04
C SER A 248 4.71 -1.97 6.04
N THR A 249 5.75 -1.16 5.80
CA THR A 249 6.92 -1.02 6.72
C THR A 249 6.53 -0.40 8.07
N ILE A 250 5.39 0.29 8.09
CA ILE A 250 4.97 1.13 9.22
C ILE A 250 3.96 0.39 10.12
N MET A 251 3.10 -0.46 9.54
CA MET A 251 2.10 -1.25 10.29
C MET A 251 2.67 -2.54 10.89
N SER A 252 3.71 -3.13 10.30
CA SER A 252 4.29 -4.40 10.77
C SER A 252 5.17 -4.31 12.03
N THR A 253 5.24 -3.15 12.69
CA THR A 253 6.07 -2.98 13.90
C THR A 253 5.37 -3.41 15.18
N GLU A 254 4.06 -3.60 15.16
CA GLU A 254 3.30 -4.05 16.34
C GLU A 254 2.30 -5.11 15.85
N THR A 255 2.53 -6.34 16.29
CA THR A 255 1.65 -7.52 16.16
C THR A 255 1.40 -8.06 14.75
N PHE A 256 2.06 -9.19 14.44
CA PHE A 256 1.45 -10.25 13.62
C PHE A 256 0.32 -10.88 14.44
N THR A 257 -0.83 -10.21 14.56
CA THR A 257 -2.03 -10.82 15.13
C THR A 257 -2.65 -11.72 14.06
N PHE A 258 -2.64 -13.02 14.33
CA PHE A 258 -3.30 -14.07 13.55
C PHE A 258 -4.85 -14.02 13.65
N SER A 259 -5.43 -12.90 14.08
CA SER A 259 -6.81 -12.82 14.52
C SER A 259 -7.63 -11.93 13.58
N SER A 260 -7.88 -12.43 12.36
CA SER A 260 -9.14 -12.27 11.63
C SER A 260 -8.97 -12.78 10.19
N PRO A 261 -9.86 -13.65 9.66
CA PRO A 261 -9.79 -14.13 8.28
C PRO A 261 -9.91 -13.01 7.23
N THR A 262 -10.32 -11.80 7.62
CA THR A 262 -10.75 -10.75 6.68
C THR A 262 -9.94 -9.45 6.75
N ALA A 263 -9.04 -9.25 7.74
CA ALA A 263 -8.43 -7.93 7.95
C ALA A 263 -6.95 -7.80 7.50
N THR A 264 -6.20 -8.90 7.45
CA THR A 264 -4.79 -8.96 7.00
C THR A 264 -4.43 -10.27 6.29
N GLY A 265 -5.41 -11.18 6.13
CA GLY A 265 -5.21 -12.55 5.65
C GLY A 265 -4.84 -12.71 4.17
N GLY A 266 -4.92 -11.66 3.35
CA GLY A 266 -4.82 -11.79 1.89
C GLY A 266 -3.41 -11.74 1.28
N THR A 267 -2.46 -10.99 1.84
CA THR A 267 -1.19 -10.66 1.13
C THR A 267 -0.17 -11.81 1.11
N TYR A 268 -0.31 -12.87 1.94
CA TYR A 268 0.72 -13.92 2.07
C TYR A 268 1.17 -14.55 0.75
N ARG A 269 0.27 -14.62 -0.25
CA ARG A 269 0.54 -15.16 -1.58
C ARG A 269 1.58 -14.36 -2.38
N TRP A 270 1.78 -13.08 -2.05
CA TRP A 270 2.77 -12.19 -2.66
C TRP A 270 4.02 -12.00 -1.78
N MET A 271 4.02 -12.50 -0.54
CA MET A 271 5.14 -12.31 0.39
C MET A 271 6.31 -13.24 0.06
N SER A 272 7.52 -12.69 0.14
CA SER A 272 8.74 -13.46 -0.08
C SER A 272 9.05 -14.41 1.08
N PRO A 273 9.78 -15.52 0.83
CA PRO A 273 10.08 -16.52 1.85
C PRO A 273 10.75 -15.96 3.11
N GLU A 274 11.64 -14.98 2.96
CA GLU A 274 12.32 -14.34 4.09
C GLU A 274 11.40 -13.48 4.96
N LEU A 275 10.27 -12.98 4.42
CA LEU A 275 9.26 -12.26 5.19
C LEU A 275 8.24 -13.19 5.85
N LEU A 276 8.17 -14.45 5.43
CA LEU A 276 7.24 -15.46 5.95
C LEU A 276 7.85 -16.37 7.03
N ARG A 277 9.18 -16.37 7.18
CA ARG A 277 9.85 -17.11 8.27
C ARG A 277 9.52 -16.44 9.61
N SER A 278 9.19 -17.23 10.62
CA SER A 278 8.60 -16.76 11.88
C SER A 278 9.58 -16.65 13.06
N GLU A 279 10.85 -17.08 12.97
CA GLU A 279 11.67 -17.22 14.19
C GLU A 279 13.13 -16.75 14.07
N GLY A 280 13.56 -15.98 15.07
CA GLY A 280 14.86 -16.16 15.72
C GLY A 280 16.10 -15.46 15.17
N SER A 281 16.01 -14.63 14.12
CA SER A 281 17.17 -13.87 13.64
C SER A 281 16.77 -12.45 13.26
N GLU A 282 17.74 -11.53 13.25
CA GLU A 282 17.61 -10.19 12.69
C GLU A 282 17.00 -10.27 11.28
N PHE A 283 15.67 -10.20 11.19
CA PHE A 283 14.97 -10.32 9.93
C PHE A 283 15.52 -9.24 8.99
N PRO A 284 15.97 -9.57 7.77
CA PRO A 284 16.07 -8.57 6.75
C PRO A 284 14.63 -8.10 6.52
N GLY A 285 14.29 -6.93 7.06
CA GLY A 285 13.00 -6.31 6.83
C GLY A 285 12.72 -6.19 5.33
N LYS A 286 11.51 -5.72 5.00
CA LYS A 286 11.13 -5.36 3.62
C LYS A 286 12.31 -4.74 2.89
N SER A 287 12.60 -5.24 1.70
CA SER A 287 13.77 -4.88 0.90
C SER A 287 13.41 -4.75 -0.57
N VAL A 288 14.33 -4.20 -1.37
CA VAL A 288 14.17 -4.19 -2.83
C VAL A 288 14.03 -5.60 -3.41
N HIS A 289 14.59 -6.61 -2.73
CA HIS A 289 14.47 -8.01 -3.15
C HIS A 289 13.11 -8.61 -2.81
N SER A 290 12.50 -8.24 -1.68
CA SER A 290 11.13 -8.68 -1.37
C SER A 290 10.12 -8.06 -2.34
N ASP A 291 10.33 -6.80 -2.76
CA ASP A 291 9.50 -6.18 -3.79
C ASP A 291 9.63 -6.88 -5.15
N ARG A 292 10.84 -7.30 -5.55
CA ARG A 292 11.06 -8.07 -6.79
C ARG A 292 10.31 -9.40 -6.77
N TYR A 293 10.26 -10.07 -5.62
CA TYR A 293 9.48 -11.30 -5.44
C TYR A 293 7.99 -11.02 -5.61
N ALA A 294 7.47 -10.04 -4.87
CA ALA A 294 6.07 -9.67 -4.91
C ALA A 294 5.65 -9.22 -6.33
N PHE A 295 6.55 -8.53 -7.05
CA PHE A 295 6.30 -8.13 -8.43
C PHE A 295 6.25 -9.32 -9.39
N GLY A 296 7.06 -10.36 -9.18
CA GLY A 296 6.92 -11.63 -9.92
C GLY A 296 5.55 -12.27 -9.73
N MET A 297 5.02 -12.23 -8.49
CA MET A 297 3.66 -12.69 -8.19
C MET A 297 2.57 -11.81 -8.82
N VAL A 298 2.78 -10.49 -8.91
CA VAL A 298 1.90 -9.58 -9.66
C VAL A 298 1.90 -9.88 -11.15
N ILE A 299 3.08 -10.12 -11.75
CA ILE A 299 3.15 -10.47 -13.17
C ILE A 299 2.38 -11.77 -13.41
N TYR A 300 2.58 -12.79 -12.56
CA TYR A 300 1.78 -14.02 -12.61
C TYR A 300 0.27 -13.74 -12.53
N GLU A 301 -0.13 -12.93 -11.55
CA GLU A 301 -1.54 -12.58 -11.31
C GLU A 301 -2.19 -11.92 -12.53
N VAL A 302 -1.48 -10.97 -13.13
CA VAL A 302 -1.97 -10.23 -14.29
C VAL A 302 -1.99 -11.10 -15.53
N LEU A 303 -0.92 -11.84 -15.82
CA LEU A 303 -0.85 -12.66 -17.04
C LEU A 303 -1.88 -13.79 -17.03
N THR A 304 -2.11 -14.42 -15.88
CA THR A 304 -3.03 -15.56 -15.76
C THR A 304 -4.48 -15.15 -15.42
N GLY A 305 -4.70 -13.93 -14.93
CA GLY A 305 -5.97 -13.51 -14.33
C GLY A 305 -6.26 -14.16 -12.97
N ASN A 306 -5.38 -15.03 -12.48
CA ASN A 306 -5.58 -15.80 -11.25
C ASN A 306 -4.66 -15.33 -10.14
N ILE A 307 -5.13 -15.32 -8.89
CA ILE A 307 -4.27 -15.05 -7.75
C ILE A 307 -3.15 -16.11 -7.63
N PRO A 308 -1.95 -15.76 -7.13
CA PRO A 308 -0.90 -16.76 -6.94
C PRO A 308 -1.37 -17.90 -6.01
N PHE A 309 -1.08 -19.13 -6.41
CA PHE A 309 -1.56 -20.34 -5.72
C PHE A 309 -3.10 -20.45 -5.65
N HIS A 310 -3.85 -20.00 -6.66
CA HIS A 310 -5.33 -20.00 -6.64
C HIS A 310 -5.97 -21.36 -6.33
N ARG A 311 -5.29 -22.48 -6.63
CA ARG A 311 -5.74 -23.85 -6.30
C ARG A 311 -5.51 -24.28 -4.84
N VAL A 312 -4.84 -23.45 -4.04
CA VAL A 312 -4.55 -23.73 -2.63
C VAL A 312 -5.47 -22.87 -1.77
N CYS A 313 -6.42 -23.48 -1.08
CA CYS A 313 -7.44 -22.74 -0.31
C CYS A 313 -6.88 -22.12 0.98
N ASN A 314 -5.94 -22.79 1.66
CA ASN A 314 -5.44 -22.39 2.97
C ASN A 314 -4.16 -21.55 2.90
N HIS A 315 -4.15 -20.38 3.56
CA HIS A 315 -2.97 -19.50 3.66
C HIS A 315 -1.75 -20.18 4.32
N CYS A 316 -1.94 -20.98 5.37
CA CYS A 316 -0.85 -21.73 6.02
C CYS A 316 -0.22 -22.74 5.04
N ALA A 317 -1.02 -23.37 4.18
CA ALA A 317 -0.51 -24.27 3.15
C ALA A 317 0.30 -23.52 2.08
N VAL A 318 -0.11 -22.30 1.73
CA VAL A 318 0.69 -21.41 0.86
C VAL A 318 2.02 -21.06 1.52
N ILE A 319 2.00 -20.65 2.79
CA ILE A 319 3.22 -20.30 3.54
C ILE A 319 4.20 -21.48 3.58
N LYS A 320 3.70 -22.68 3.90
CA LYS A 320 4.50 -23.92 3.90
C LYS A 320 5.11 -24.19 2.53
N LYS A 321 4.30 -24.19 1.46
CA LYS A 321 4.78 -24.38 0.07
C LYS A 321 5.86 -23.37 -0.31
N VAL A 322 5.65 -22.09 0.00
CA VAL A 322 6.63 -21.03 -0.30
C VAL A 322 7.94 -21.27 0.47
N GLY A 323 7.85 -21.69 1.74
CA GLY A 323 8.98 -22.07 2.59
C GLY A 323 9.80 -23.24 2.00
N GLU A 324 9.11 -24.24 1.43
CA GLU A 324 9.68 -25.41 0.75
C GLU A 324 10.23 -25.10 -0.65
N GLY A 325 10.15 -23.85 -1.12
CA GLY A 325 10.63 -23.46 -2.45
C GLY A 325 9.63 -23.73 -3.58
N ILE A 326 8.42 -24.20 -3.26
CA ILE A 326 7.35 -24.43 -4.23
C ILE A 326 6.80 -23.09 -4.71
N ARG A 327 6.46 -23.01 -6.01
CA ARG A 327 5.95 -21.80 -6.68
C ARG A 327 4.65 -22.09 -7.45
N PRO A 328 3.88 -21.05 -7.83
CA PRO A 328 2.70 -21.22 -8.67
C PRO A 328 3.05 -21.93 -9.98
N GLU A 329 2.17 -22.82 -10.40
CA GLU A 329 2.25 -23.46 -11.70
C GLU A 329 1.95 -22.44 -12.80
N ILE A 330 2.79 -22.39 -13.83
CA ILE A 330 2.59 -21.54 -15.00
C ILE A 330 1.60 -22.27 -15.92
N PRO A 331 0.39 -21.72 -16.15
CA PRO A 331 -0.57 -22.37 -17.05
C PRO A 331 -0.03 -22.41 -18.48
N VAL A 332 -0.30 -23.53 -19.18
CA VAL A 332 -0.01 -23.66 -20.62
C VAL A 332 -0.90 -22.72 -21.43
N ASP A 333 -2.10 -22.46 -20.92
CA ASP A 333 -3.12 -21.60 -21.52
C ASP A 333 -2.89 -20.12 -21.13
N THR A 334 -1.70 -19.61 -21.43
CA THR A 334 -1.43 -18.16 -21.40
C THR A 334 -0.97 -17.72 -22.79
N PRO A 335 -1.20 -16.44 -23.18
CA PRO A 335 -0.92 -16.00 -24.54
C PRO A 335 0.51 -16.36 -24.98
N PRO A 336 0.70 -16.94 -26.19
CA PRO A 336 1.98 -17.48 -26.64
C PRO A 336 3.15 -16.49 -26.53
N ALA A 337 2.89 -15.19 -26.70
CA ALA A 337 3.84 -14.09 -26.54
C ALA A 337 4.58 -14.15 -25.19
N THR A 338 3.90 -14.55 -24.12
CA THR A 338 4.48 -14.64 -22.77
C THR A 338 5.51 -15.77 -22.65
N HIS A 339 5.33 -16.86 -23.40
CA HIS A 339 6.27 -17.98 -23.44
C HIS A 339 7.45 -17.66 -24.36
N ARG A 340 7.19 -17.20 -25.60
CA ARG A 340 8.23 -16.97 -26.61
C ARG A 340 9.17 -15.80 -26.27
N SER A 341 8.68 -14.79 -25.56
CA SER A 341 9.49 -13.66 -25.07
C SER A 341 10.50 -14.05 -23.98
N GLY A 342 10.35 -15.23 -23.38
CA GLY A 342 11.10 -15.67 -22.20
C GLY A 342 10.70 -14.90 -20.93
N LEU A 343 9.52 -14.28 -20.89
CA LEU A 343 9.02 -13.54 -19.72
C LEU A 343 8.89 -14.47 -18.51
N TRP A 344 8.35 -15.67 -18.71
CA TRP A 344 8.21 -16.67 -17.64
C TRP A 344 9.55 -17.05 -16.98
N ALA A 345 10.64 -17.15 -17.73
CA ALA A 345 11.96 -17.43 -17.18
C ALA A 345 12.47 -16.30 -16.25
N VAL A 346 12.04 -15.06 -16.47
CA VAL A 346 12.38 -13.92 -15.61
C VAL A 346 11.48 -13.86 -14.39
N VAL A 347 10.17 -14.09 -14.57
CA VAL A 347 9.22 -14.26 -13.46
C VAL A 347 9.70 -15.37 -12.53
N GLN A 348 10.21 -16.47 -13.08
CA GLN A 348 10.72 -17.57 -12.30
C GLN A 348 11.96 -17.22 -11.45
N ARG A 349 12.79 -16.29 -11.91
CA ARG A 349 13.91 -15.78 -11.12
C ARG A 349 13.47 -14.70 -10.14
N CYS A 350 12.42 -13.92 -10.43
CA CYS A 350 11.83 -12.97 -9.49
C CYS A 350 11.43 -13.63 -8.17
N TRP A 351 10.87 -14.83 -8.23
CA TRP A 351 10.47 -15.57 -7.03
C TRP A 351 11.52 -16.57 -6.52
N ALA A 352 12.80 -16.40 -6.86
CA ALA A 352 13.88 -17.24 -6.32
C ALA A 352 13.88 -17.24 -4.77
N GLN A 353 14.23 -18.40 -4.18
CA GLN A 353 14.27 -18.57 -2.73
C GLN A 353 15.24 -17.59 -2.07
N GLU A 354 16.46 -17.50 -2.60
CA GLU A 354 17.46 -16.54 -2.13
C GLU A 354 17.20 -15.13 -2.70
N PRO A 355 17.11 -14.08 -1.87
CA PRO A 355 16.82 -12.72 -2.30
C PRO A 355 17.78 -12.19 -3.37
N VAL A 356 19.07 -12.46 -3.22
CA VAL A 356 20.14 -11.95 -4.09
C VAL A 356 20.09 -12.52 -5.51
N LYS A 357 19.48 -13.70 -5.70
CA LYS A 357 19.31 -14.34 -7.02
C LYS A 357 18.21 -13.69 -7.86
N ARG A 358 17.40 -12.79 -7.28
CA ARG A 358 16.27 -12.15 -7.96
C ARG A 358 16.76 -11.02 -8.88
N PRO A 359 16.32 -11.00 -10.16
CA PRO A 359 16.85 -10.10 -11.19
C PRO A 359 16.55 -8.64 -10.87
N ALA A 360 17.35 -7.74 -11.45
CA ALA A 360 17.06 -6.31 -11.37
C ALA A 360 15.79 -5.97 -12.17
N LEU A 361 15.05 -4.95 -11.73
CA LEU A 361 13.80 -4.54 -12.40
C LEU A 361 14.01 -4.06 -13.84
N CYS A 362 15.19 -3.56 -14.20
CA CYS A 362 15.52 -3.22 -15.58
C CYS A 362 15.47 -4.44 -16.52
N GLU A 363 15.88 -5.62 -16.03
CA GLU A 363 15.80 -6.86 -16.78
C GLU A 363 14.34 -7.33 -16.93
N VAL A 364 13.55 -7.22 -15.85
CA VAL A 364 12.12 -7.51 -15.85
C VAL A 364 11.38 -6.63 -16.86
N ARG A 365 11.62 -5.31 -16.80
CA ARG A 365 11.06 -4.31 -17.72
C ARG A 365 11.36 -4.65 -19.18
N ARG A 366 12.63 -4.95 -19.49
CA ARG A 366 13.06 -5.30 -20.85
C ARG A 366 12.29 -6.51 -21.38
N ARG A 367 12.07 -7.52 -20.55
CA ARG A 367 11.36 -8.75 -20.93
C ARG A 367 9.85 -8.53 -21.07
N LEU A 368 9.26 -7.69 -20.22
CA LEU A 368 7.89 -7.22 -20.42
C LEU A 368 7.72 -6.44 -21.72
N SER A 369 8.71 -5.63 -22.11
CA SER A 369 8.65 -4.85 -23.36
C SER A 369 8.64 -5.77 -24.58
N VAL A 370 9.54 -6.77 -24.63
CA VAL A 370 9.55 -7.78 -25.70
C VAL A 370 8.22 -8.56 -25.74
N ALA A 371 7.69 -8.94 -24.58
CA ALA A 371 6.39 -9.63 -24.52
C ALA A 371 5.24 -8.74 -25.02
N ALA A 372 5.27 -7.44 -24.71
CA ALA A 372 4.26 -6.48 -25.16
C ALA A 372 4.27 -6.30 -26.69
N GLU A 373 5.47 -6.20 -27.29
CA GLU A 373 5.63 -6.09 -28.75
C GLU A 373 5.13 -7.35 -29.47
N MET A 374 5.36 -8.53 -28.89
CA MET A 374 4.90 -9.81 -29.46
C MET A 374 3.38 -10.05 -29.26
N TRP A 375 2.77 -9.39 -28.27
CA TRP A 375 1.40 -9.64 -27.86
C TRP A 375 0.38 -9.37 -28.97
N ASP A 376 0.52 -8.24 -29.67
CA ASP A 376 -0.44 -7.83 -30.69
C ASP A 376 -0.36 -8.71 -31.95
N ALA A 377 0.83 -9.23 -32.25
CA ALA A 377 1.02 -10.20 -33.33
C ALA A 377 0.36 -11.55 -33.01
N ASP A 378 0.38 -11.95 -31.74
CA ASP A 378 -0.18 -13.23 -31.29
C ASP A 378 -1.68 -13.19 -31.05
N LEU A 379 -2.26 -12.10 -30.57
CA LEU A 379 -3.71 -11.99 -30.39
C LEU A 379 -4.47 -12.26 -31.70
N ARG A 380 -3.93 -11.80 -32.83
CA ARG A 380 -4.53 -12.01 -34.17
C ARG A 380 -4.47 -13.47 -34.63
N GLN A 381 -3.51 -14.24 -34.15
CA GLN A 381 -3.37 -15.67 -34.48
C GLN A 381 -4.10 -16.56 -33.45
N TRP A 382 -4.12 -16.15 -32.19
CA TRP A 382 -4.75 -16.87 -31.08
C TRP A 382 -6.28 -16.80 -31.14
N GLY A 383 -6.85 -15.66 -31.52
CA GLY A 383 -8.30 -15.50 -31.69
C GLY A 383 -8.88 -16.10 -32.98
N SER A 384 -8.04 -16.71 -33.84
CA SER A 384 -8.44 -17.27 -35.14
C SER A 384 -8.60 -18.80 -35.13
N SER A 385 -8.41 -19.45 -33.98
CA SER A 385 -8.69 -20.89 -33.84
C SER A 385 -10.17 -21.07 -33.47
N ASP A 386 -10.97 -21.44 -34.47
CA ASP A 386 -12.41 -21.77 -34.39
C ASP A 386 -12.77 -22.97 -33.47
N ASP A 387 -11.87 -23.40 -32.59
CA ASP A 387 -12.12 -24.47 -31.61
C ASP A 387 -12.61 -23.95 -30.25
N TYR A 388 -12.96 -22.66 -30.15
CA TYR A 388 -13.63 -22.14 -28.97
C TYR A 388 -15.09 -22.59 -28.95
N VAL A 389 -15.32 -23.82 -28.48
CA VAL A 389 -16.63 -24.21 -27.95
C VAL A 389 -16.92 -23.26 -26.78
N ARG A 390 -17.72 -22.22 -27.05
CA ARG A 390 -18.49 -21.53 -26.02
C ARG A 390 -19.26 -22.61 -25.28
N VAL A 391 -18.80 -22.96 -24.08
CA VAL A 391 -19.59 -23.81 -23.17
C VAL A 391 -20.83 -22.97 -22.80
N PRO A 392 -22.05 -23.33 -23.24
CA PRO A 392 -23.23 -22.63 -22.79
C PRO A 392 -23.43 -23.04 -21.33
N HIS A 393 -23.44 -22.07 -20.41
CA HIS A 393 -23.99 -22.34 -19.09
C HIS A 393 -25.47 -22.71 -19.26
N SER A 394 -25.82 -23.87 -18.74
CA SER A 394 -27.13 -24.51 -18.78
C SER A 394 -28.28 -23.52 -18.57
N THR A 395 -29.07 -23.32 -19.62
CA THR A 395 -30.43 -22.78 -19.52
C THR A 395 -31.40 -23.93 -19.29
N SER A 396 -32.18 -23.84 -18.22
CA SER A 396 -33.43 -24.62 -18.03
C SER A 396 -34.61 -23.80 -18.55
N PRO A 397 -35.76 -24.42 -18.87
CA PRO A 397 -36.56 -24.04 -20.04
C PRO A 397 -37.44 -22.80 -19.87
N SER A 398 -37.65 -22.17 -21.02
CA SER A 398 -38.69 -21.19 -21.33
C SER A 398 -40.11 -21.70 -21.07
N GLU A 399 -40.96 -20.81 -20.55
CA GLU A 399 -42.38 -20.73 -20.88
C GLU A 399 -42.77 -19.26 -21.16
N ASP A 400 -43.90 -19.13 -21.84
CA ASP A 400 -44.19 -18.23 -22.95
C ASP A 400 -44.89 -16.89 -22.59
N SER A 401 -44.74 -15.94 -23.52
CA SER A 401 -45.66 -14.87 -23.95
C SER A 401 -46.30 -13.85 -22.95
N SER A 402 -46.03 -12.56 -23.14
CA SER A 402 -46.90 -11.63 -23.92
C SER A 402 -46.56 -10.14 -23.70
N ASP A 403 -46.57 -9.43 -24.83
CA ASP A 403 -46.46 -8.01 -25.20
C ASP A 403 -46.73 -6.88 -24.17
N ALA A 404 -45.91 -5.81 -24.22
CA ALA A 404 -46.32 -4.42 -24.49
C ALA A 404 -45.14 -3.41 -24.41
N GLU A 405 -45.27 -2.30 -25.15
CA GLU A 405 -44.24 -1.36 -25.59
C GLU A 405 -43.71 -0.31 -24.57
N SER A 406 -42.57 0.28 -24.96
CA SER A 406 -42.13 1.70 -24.81
C SER A 406 -41.14 2.14 -23.70
N GLU A 407 -40.05 2.72 -24.21
CA GLU A 407 -39.18 3.83 -23.76
C GLU A 407 -38.28 3.77 -22.49
N SER A 408 -36.97 3.92 -22.78
CA SER A 408 -35.91 4.68 -22.09
C SER A 408 -35.59 4.43 -20.60
N ASP A 409 -34.55 3.63 -20.32
CA ASP A 409 -33.47 3.98 -19.37
C ASP A 409 -32.35 2.90 -19.40
N LEU A 410 -31.17 3.21 -19.97
CA LEU A 410 -30.02 2.28 -20.00
C LEU A 410 -28.94 2.77 -19.02
N GLY A 411 -29.08 2.39 -17.75
CA GLY A 411 -28.09 2.72 -16.73
C GLY A 411 -28.15 1.95 -15.40
N ALA A 412 -28.99 0.91 -15.27
CA ALA A 412 -29.23 0.29 -13.95
C ALA A 412 -29.14 -1.25 -13.88
N SER A 413 -28.83 -1.96 -14.98
CA SER A 413 -28.97 -3.43 -15.00
C SER A 413 -27.72 -4.26 -14.65
N THR A 414 -26.57 -3.67 -14.31
CA THR A 414 -25.35 -4.45 -13.99
C THR A 414 -25.15 -4.73 -12.49
N TYR A 415 -26.02 -4.23 -11.61
CA TYR A 415 -25.88 -4.41 -10.15
C TYR A 415 -26.88 -5.38 -9.50
N SER A 416 -27.80 -5.98 -10.26
CA SER A 416 -28.82 -6.92 -9.73
C SER A 416 -28.36 -8.39 -9.61
N LEU A 417 -27.14 -8.74 -10.03
CA LEU A 417 -26.63 -10.13 -9.93
C LEU A 417 -25.80 -10.40 -8.66
N LEU A 418 -25.90 -9.52 -7.65
CA LEU A 418 -25.15 -9.65 -6.38
C LEU A 418 -25.96 -10.21 -5.20
N GLN A 419 -27.16 -10.76 -5.41
CA GLN A 419 -28.05 -11.10 -4.28
C GLN A 419 -28.59 -12.55 -4.22
N SER A 420 -28.16 -13.47 -5.08
CA SER A 420 -28.73 -14.84 -5.10
C SER A 420 -27.71 -15.97 -4.95
N SER A 421 -26.85 -15.93 -3.93
CA SER A 421 -26.04 -17.11 -3.52
C SER A 421 -25.74 -17.21 -2.02
N LEU A 422 -26.46 -16.50 -1.16
CA LEU A 422 -26.32 -16.61 0.30
C LEU A 422 -27.68 -16.86 0.94
N SER A 423 -28.13 -18.11 0.92
CA SER A 423 -29.19 -18.63 1.79
C SER A 423 -29.15 -20.16 1.75
N LEU A 424 -28.25 -20.77 2.51
CA LEU A 424 -28.41 -22.13 3.01
C LEU A 424 -28.12 -22.07 4.50
N GLU A 425 -29.16 -21.77 5.27
CA GLU A 425 -29.18 -21.96 6.71
C GLU A 425 -29.15 -23.46 6.99
N VAL A 426 -28.08 -23.93 7.63
CA VAL A 426 -28.06 -25.25 8.28
C VAL A 426 -28.57 -25.04 9.71
N PRO A 427 -29.66 -25.70 10.14
CA PRO A 427 -30.19 -25.52 11.48
C PRO A 427 -29.27 -26.18 12.51
N ILE A 428 -28.78 -25.38 13.46
CA ILE A 428 -28.07 -25.88 14.65
C ILE A 428 -29.13 -26.27 15.68
N GLN A 429 -29.20 -27.57 16.01
CA GLN A 429 -29.98 -28.06 17.15
C GLN A 429 -29.31 -27.69 18.48
N PRO A 430 -30.08 -27.44 19.56
CA PRO A 430 -29.54 -27.11 20.86
C PRO A 430 -28.98 -28.37 21.53
N VAL A 431 -27.72 -28.32 21.96
CA VAL A 431 -27.13 -29.35 22.82
C VAL A 431 -27.45 -28.99 24.27
N GLY A 432 -28.11 -29.93 24.94
CA GLY A 432 -28.63 -29.81 26.29
C GLY A 432 -27.58 -29.85 27.40
N GLU A 433 -28.06 -29.44 28.56
CA GLU A 433 -27.43 -29.50 29.88
C GLU A 433 -26.88 -30.90 30.20
N VAL A 434 -25.67 -30.95 30.75
CA VAL A 434 -25.23 -32.05 31.61
C VAL A 434 -24.46 -31.45 32.79
N GLU A 435 -24.86 -31.89 33.98
CA GLU A 435 -24.44 -31.47 35.30
C GLU A 435 -23.00 -31.87 35.68
N SER A 436 -22.58 -31.24 36.78
CA SER A 436 -21.41 -31.44 37.66
C SER A 436 -20.75 -32.82 37.73
N GLU A 437 -19.42 -32.80 37.88
CA GLU A 437 -18.74 -33.60 38.92
C GLU A 437 -17.38 -32.97 39.29
N ASP A 438 -17.17 -32.87 40.61
CA ASP A 438 -16.00 -32.33 41.32
C ASP A 438 -14.80 -33.30 41.30
N ASP A 439 -13.68 -32.77 41.80
CA ASP A 439 -12.46 -33.44 42.27
C ASP A 439 -11.49 -33.99 41.21
N LEU A 440 -10.34 -33.32 41.08
CA LEU A 440 -9.00 -33.94 41.11
C LEU A 440 -7.90 -32.86 41.14
N GLU A 441 -7.02 -32.98 42.14
CA GLU A 441 -5.89 -32.10 42.50
C GLU A 441 -4.83 -31.93 41.38
N PRO A 442 -4.05 -30.83 41.39
CA PRO A 442 -2.99 -30.58 40.41
C PRO A 442 -1.68 -31.31 40.77
N PRO A 443 -0.92 -31.84 39.80
CA PRO A 443 0.39 -32.40 40.08
C PRO A 443 1.47 -31.31 40.19
N ASP A 444 2.31 -31.49 41.21
CA ASP A 444 3.53 -30.75 41.51
C ASP A 444 4.51 -30.71 40.33
N TYR A 445 4.89 -29.50 39.89
CA TYR A 445 6.06 -29.29 39.04
C TYR A 445 7.23 -28.79 39.88
N VAL A 446 8.16 -29.72 40.13
CA VAL A 446 9.46 -29.50 40.77
C VAL A 446 10.35 -28.62 39.89
N TYR A 447 10.79 -27.50 40.46
CA TYR A 447 11.89 -26.68 39.94
C TYR A 447 13.22 -27.44 40.05
N ALA A 448 13.87 -27.69 38.92
CA ALA A 448 15.29 -28.03 38.88
C ALA A 448 16.06 -26.91 38.15
N ASN A 449 17.02 -26.32 38.87
CA ASN A 449 18.03 -25.40 38.39
C ASN A 449 19.37 -25.85 39.02
N PRO A 450 20.53 -25.34 38.61
CA PRO A 450 21.35 -25.71 37.45
C PRO A 450 22.69 -26.35 37.88
N ARG A 451 23.47 -26.82 36.89
CA ARG A 451 24.96 -26.89 36.79
C ARG A 451 25.50 -28.26 36.38
N SER A 452 26.06 -28.32 35.18
CA SER A 452 27.43 -28.76 34.90
C SER A 452 27.83 -28.30 33.51
#